data_AF-A0A2D6E631-F1
#
_entry.id   AF-A0A2D6E631-F1
#
_cell.length_a   1.000
_cell.length_b   1.000
_cell.length_c   1.000
_cell.angle_alpha   90.00
_cell.angle_beta   90.00
_cell.angle_gamma   90.00
#
_symmetry.space_group_name_H-M   'P 1'
#
loop_
_entity.id
_entity.type
_entity.pdbx_description
1 polymer ?
#
loop_
_entity_poly.entity_id
_entity_poly.type
_entity_poly.pdbx_seq_one_letter_code
_entity_poly.pdbx_strand_id
1 'polypeptide(L)' 'MQDNLTYVEPKIIISPYSGAPMRPQIRQREMGNKIYTEAHWYCPDSGRFYKKGIVSVIDKPNKS' A
#
# COMPACT_ATOMS: atom_id res chain seq x y z
N MET A 1 12.03 13.41 -13.07
CA MET A 1 12.34 12.61 -11.86
C MET A 1 11.52 11.34 -12.00
N GLN A 2 12.16 10.19 -12.19
CA GLN A 2 11.45 8.90 -12.31
C GLN A 2 11.05 8.47 -10.90
N ASP A 3 9.80 8.73 -10.52
CA ASP A 3 9.22 8.11 -9.34
C ASP A 3 9.15 6.61 -9.59
N ASN A 4 10.12 5.86 -9.05
CA ASN A 4 10.09 4.41 -9.03
C ASN A 4 8.94 3.95 -8.12
N LEU A 5 7.71 4.01 -8.66
CA LEU A 5 6.51 3.53 -8.01
C LEU A 5 6.59 2.00 -7.98
N THR A 6 7.00 1.43 -6.85
CA THR A 6 7.03 -0.02 -6.68
C THR A 6 5.61 -0.53 -6.57
N TYR A 7 5.11 -1.10 -7.66
CA TYR A 7 3.82 -1.77 -7.68
C TYR A 7 3.89 -3.07 -6.89
N VAL A 8 2.90 -3.29 -6.03
CA VAL A 8 2.82 -4.45 -5.16
C VAL A 8 1.40 -5.00 -5.13
N GLU A 9 1.31 -6.32 -4.98
CA GLU A 9 0.03 -6.96 -4.72
C GLU A 9 -0.28 -6.94 -3.22
N PRO A 10 -1.51 -6.53 -2.83
CA PRO A 10 -1.94 -6.56 -1.45
C PRO A 10 -2.28 -8.00 -1.04
N LYS A 11 -1.24 -8.78 -0.74
CA LYS A 11 -1.37 -10.13 -0.19
C LYS A 11 -1.00 -10.18 1.28
N ILE A 12 -1.57 -11.15 1.99
CA ILE A 12 -1.16 -11.48 3.35
C ILE A 12 0.25 -12.06 3.27
N ILE A 13 1.16 -11.53 4.09
CA ILE A 13 2.55 -11.99 4.17
C ILE A 13 2.90 -12.32 5.62
N ILE A 14 3.88 -13.18 5.82
CA ILE A 14 4.35 -13.53 7.16
C ILE A 14 5.35 -12.47 7.65
N SER A 15 5.20 -12.03 8.89
CA SER A 15 6.13 -11.13 9.57
C SER A 15 7.48 -11.81 9.78
N PRO A 16 8.61 -11.20 9.36
CA PRO A 16 9.92 -11.75 9.69
C PRO A 16 10.26 -11.57 11.18
N TYR A 17 9.50 -10.76 11.92
CA TYR A 17 9.77 -10.47 13.32
C TYR A 17 9.07 -11.43 14.27
N SER A 18 7.82 -11.79 13.98
CA SER A 18 6.98 -12.59 14.89
C SER A 18 6.44 -13.87 14.25
N GLY A 19 6.60 -14.06 12.94
CA GLY A 19 5.96 -15.17 12.21
C GLY A 19 4.44 -15.02 12.05
N ALA A 20 3.84 -13.93 12.53
CA ALA A 20 2.41 -13.70 12.40
C ALA A 20 2.01 -13.24 10.99
N PRO A 21 0.77 -13.54 10.55
CA PRO A 21 0.25 -13.07 9.27
C PRO A 21 -0.04 -11.56 9.32
N MET A 22 0.68 -10.80 8.49
CA MET A 22 0.49 -9.37 8.28
C MET A 22 -0.50 -9.12 7.15
N ARG A 23 -1.64 -8.51 7.49
CA ARG A 23 -2.65 -8.09 6.51
C ARG A 23 -2.28 -6.72 5.95
N PRO A 24 -2.30 -6.53 4.62
CA PRO A 24 -2.07 -5.22 4.01
C PRO A 24 -3.21 -4.27 4.38
N GLN A 25 -2.85 -3.10 4.88
CA GLN A 25 -3.78 -1.98 5.06
C GLN A 25 -3.80 -1.16 3.79
N ILE A 26 -4.95 -1.14 3.11
CA ILE A 26 -5.14 -0.34 1.91
C ILE A 26 -5.47 1.09 2.32
N ARG A 27 -4.72 2.05 1.79
CA ARG A 27 -4.95 3.49 1.97
C ARG A 27 -5.05 4.13 0.61
N GLN A 28 -6.12 4.87 0.38
CA GLN A 28 -6.27 5.67 -0.82
C GLN A 28 -5.88 7.10 -0.50
N ARG A 29 -5.01 7.66 -1.34
CA ARG A 29 -4.59 9.04 -1.28
C ARG A 29 -4.91 9.71 -2.61
N GLU A 30 -5.66 10.79 -2.53
CA GLU A 30 -5.92 11.63 -3.68
C GLU A 30 -4.82 12.67 -3.81
N MET A 31 -4.19 12.74 -4.99
CA MET A 31 -3.17 13.73 -5.29
C MET A 31 -3.41 14.29 -6.69
N GLY A 32 -3.92 15.53 -6.74
CA GLY A 32 -4.39 16.16 -7.98
C GLY A 32 -5.55 15.39 -8.60
N ASN A 33 -5.40 15.04 -9.88
CA ASN A 33 -6.37 14.27 -10.66
C ASN A 33 -6.16 12.76 -10.57
N LYS A 34 -5.33 12.26 -9.65
CA LYS A 34 -5.04 10.83 -9.50
C LYS A 34 -5.38 10.33 -8.10
N ILE A 35 -5.86 9.10 -8.03
CA ILE A 35 -6.12 8.32 -6.81
C ILE A 35 -5.02 7.27 -6.72
N TYR A 36 -4.12 7.45 -5.75
CA TYR A 36 -3.08 6.50 -5.43
C TYR A 36 -3.60 5.55 -4.36
N THR A 37 -3.63 4.26 -4.67
CA THR A 37 -3.97 3.20 -3.71
C THR A 37 -2.67 2.59 -3.22
N GLU A 38 -2.35 2.79 -1.95
CA GLU A 38 -1.16 2.27 -1.27
C GLU A 38 -1.54 1.08 -0.36
N ALA A 39 -0.70 0.05 -0.32
CA ALA A 39 -0.79 -1.04 0.63
C ALA A 39 0.35 -0.94 1.65
N HIS A 40 0.00 -0.94 2.93
CA HIS A 40 0.97 -0.89 4.03
C HIS A 40 0.91 -2.19 4.84
N TRP A 41 2.06 -2.77 5.12
CA TRP A 41 2.16 -3.95 5.99
C TRP A 41 2.73 -3.54 7.33
N TYR A 42 1.96 -3.76 8.37
CA TYR A 42 2.38 -3.60 9.76
C TYR A 42 2.32 -4.96 10.45
N CYS A 43 3.28 -5.20 11.33
CA CYS A 43 3.26 -6.36 12.20
C CYS A 43 2.11 -6.19 13.21
N PRO A 44 1.16 -7.14 13.30
CA PRO A 44 0.04 -7.02 14.23
C PRO A 44 0.50 -7.06 15.70
N ASP A 45 1.52 -7.86 16.01
CA ASP A 45 1.94 -8.09 17.40
C ASP A 45 2.78 -6.93 17.95
N SER A 46 3.68 -6.39 17.11
CA SER A 46 4.63 -5.36 17.53
C SER A 46 4.25 -3.95 17.06
N GLY A 47 3.23 -3.82 16.19
CA GLY A 47 2.89 -2.55 15.53
C GLY A 47 3.95 -2.04 14.56
N ARG A 48 5.03 -2.79 14.32
CA ARG A 48 6.16 -2.33 13.51
C ARG A 48 5.79 -2.24 12.04
N PHE A 49 6.15 -1.13 11.41
CA PHE A 49 6.09 -0.99 9.96
C PHE A 49 7.09 -1.93 9.30
N TYR A 50 6.62 -2.73 8.33
CA TYR A 50 7.48 -3.61 7.55
C TYR A 50 7.79 -3.02 6.18
N LYS A 51 6.75 -2.79 5.38
CA LYS A 51 6.90 -2.22 4.02
C LYS A 51 5.62 -1.51 3.58
N LYS A 52 5.75 -0.69 2.54
CA LYS A 52 4.63 -0.14 1.77
C LYS A 52 4.89 -0.30 0.28
N GLY A 53 3.83 -0.27 -0.51
CA GLY A 53 3.93 -0.17 -1.97
C GLY A 53 2.60 0.26 -2.58
N ILE A 54 2.61 0.51 -3.88
CA ILE A 54 1.43 1.03 -4.59
C ILE A 54 0.70 -0.14 -5.23
N VAL A 55 -0.60 -0.22 -4.99
CA VAL A 55 -1.47 -1.25 -5.57
C VAL A 55 -2.02 -0.78 -6.92
N SER A 56 -2.45 0.47 -6.99
CA SER A 56 -3.06 1.03 -8.19
C SER A 56 -2.98 2.55 -8.20
N VAL A 57 -2.90 3.12 -9.39
CA VAL A 57 -3.04 4.56 -9.61
C VAL A 57 -4.14 4.73 -10.65
N ILE A 58 -5.24 5.36 -10.24
CA ILE A 58 -6.42 5.55 -11.09
C ILE A 58 -6.59 7.05 -11.32
N ASP A 59 -6.77 7.48 -12.57
CA ASP A 59 -7.17 8.86 -12.85
C ASP A 59 -8.60 9.08 -12.34
N LYS A 60 -8.81 10.18 -11.62
CA LYS A 60 -10.13 10.57 -11.15
C LYS A 60 -11.05 10.68 -12.37
N PRO A 61 -12.26 10.08 -12.34
CA PRO A 61 -13.22 10.29 -13.40
C PRO A 61 -13.56 11.79 -13.41
N ASN A 62 -13.08 12.49 -14.44
CA ASN A 62 -13.44 13.88 -14.65
C ASN A 62 -14.92 13.86 -15.04
N LYS A 63 -15.80 14.17 -14.09
CA LYS A 63 -17.22 14.39 -14.42
C LYS A 63 -17.28 15.65 -15.27
N SER A 64 -17.44 15.46 -16.59
CA SER A 64 -17.88 16.50 -17.53
C SER A 64 -19.30 16.96 -17.20
#